data_AF-A0A7L3FPF2-F1
#
_entry.id   AF-A0A7L3FPF2-F1
#
_cell.length_a   1.000
_cell.length_b   1.000
_cell.length_c   1.000
_cell.angle_alpha   90.00
_cell.angle_beta   90.00
_cell.angle_gamma   90.00
#
_symmetry.space_group_name_H-M   'P 1'
#
loop_
_entity.id
_entity.type
_entity.pdbx_description
1 polymer ?
#
loop_
_entity_poly.entity_id
_entity_poly.type
_entity_poly.pdbx_seq_one_letter_code
_entity_poly.pdbx_strand_id
1 'polypeptide(L)'
;MELWNATLPPSLLPPAPGTLPWDGRLLVVCAALGLPANTITLWLTGWRLRCRGPATFIFSLAASDFLFLANSVLQVWSVAHEHLWVLGTPLCRLHQFLYGLGYYGGLFLLATISLDRCLLVAAPLWYRCRRPERLP
;
A
#
# COMPACT_ATOMS: atom_id res chain seq x y z
N MET A 1 9.35 28.67 40.49
CA MET A 1 8.48 27.61 39.95
C MET A 1 9.26 26.82 38.90
N GLU A 2 10.34 26.15 39.30
CA GLU A 2 11.28 25.43 38.41
C GLU A 2 11.81 24.20 39.16
N LEU A 3 10.94 23.20 39.40
CA LEU A 3 11.31 21.99 40.16
C LEU A 3 10.68 20.69 39.63
N TRP A 4 9.84 20.71 38.59
CA TRP A 4 9.24 19.48 38.04
C TRP A 4 10.02 18.88 36.85
N ASN A 5 10.97 19.61 36.25
CA ASN A 5 11.66 19.18 35.03
C ASN A 5 12.75 18.10 35.26
N ALA A 6 13.00 17.69 36.51
CA ALA A 6 14.09 16.79 36.87
C ALA A 6 13.65 15.35 37.22
N THR A 7 12.35 15.02 37.22
CA THR A 7 11.85 13.73 37.71
C THR A 7 10.99 12.93 36.73
N LEU A 8 10.78 13.39 35.50
CA LEU A 8 10.00 12.65 34.51
C LEU A 8 10.88 11.57 33.84
N PRO A 9 10.43 10.30 33.77
CA PRO A 9 11.13 9.27 33.01
C PRO A 9 11.29 9.72 31.55
N PRO A 10 12.39 9.35 30.87
CA PRO A 10 12.71 9.82 29.51
C PRO A 10 11.66 9.45 28.45
N SER A 11 10.71 8.56 28.78
CA SER A 11 9.56 8.21 27.94
C SER A 11 8.42 9.24 27.96
N LEU A 12 8.41 10.19 28.91
CA LEU A 12 7.36 11.22 29.05
C LEU A 12 7.82 12.62 28.59
N LEU A 13 9.08 12.78 28.20
CA LEU A 13 9.57 14.02 27.59
C LEU A 13 9.09 14.07 26.13
N PRO A 14 8.50 15.19 25.66
CA PRO A 14 8.25 15.37 24.24
C PRO A 14 9.57 15.19 23.46
N PRO A 15 9.56 14.46 22.33
CA PRO A 15 10.75 14.28 21.52
C PRO A 15 11.31 15.65 21.14
N ALA A 16 12.64 15.79 21.19
CA ALA A 16 13.31 17.06 20.87
C ALA A 16 12.84 17.57 19.50
N PRO A 17 12.59 18.89 19.36
CA PRO A 17 12.14 19.47 18.10
C PRO A 17 13.16 19.16 17.00
N GLY A 18 12.74 18.37 16.00
CA GLY A 18 13.56 17.96 14.86
C GLY A 18 13.99 16.48 14.84
N THR A 19 13.76 15.70 15.89
CA THR A 19 14.00 14.25 15.84
C THR A 19 12.73 13.49 15.50
N LEU A 20 12.54 13.14 14.22
CA LEU A 20 11.55 12.11 13.87
C LEU A 20 11.92 10.80 14.60
N PRO A 21 10.93 10.11 15.22
CA PRO A 21 11.16 8.79 15.80
C PRO A 21 11.74 7.84 14.73
N TRP A 22 12.47 6.81 15.17
CA TRP A 22 13.10 5.84 14.26
C TRP A 22 12.10 5.24 13.28
N ASP A 23 10.85 5.04 13.72
CA ASP A 23 9.73 4.58 12.89
C ASP A 23 9.44 5.52 11.72
N GLY A 24 9.44 6.84 11.97
CA GLY A 24 9.26 7.86 10.93
C GLY A 24 10.43 7.89 9.94
N ARG A 25 11.66 7.72 10.42
CA ARG A 25 12.85 7.66 9.55
C ARG A 25 12.82 6.45 8.63
N LEU A 26 12.44 5.28 9.15
CA LEU A 26 12.27 4.07 8.36
C LEU A 26 11.18 4.25 7.30
N LEU A 27 10.04 4.84 7.66
CA LEU A 27 8.95 5.12 6.71
C LEU A 27 9.41 6.03 5.56
N VAL A 28 10.19 7.08 5.85
CA VAL A 28 10.73 7.98 4.81
C VAL A 28 11.67 7.24 3.86
N VAL A 29 12.57 6.40 4.37
CA VAL A 29 13.47 5.59 3.53
C VAL A 29 12.68 4.59 2.68
N CYS A 30 11.71 3.90 3.28
CA CYS A 30 10.84 2.97 2.58
C CYS A 30 10.01 3.67 1.49
N ALA A 31 9.50 4.88 1.74
CA ALA A 31 8.79 5.66 0.73
C ALA A 31 9.72 6.11 -0.40
N ALA A 32 10.93 6.59 -0.08
CA ALA A 32 11.89 7.04 -1.08
C ALA A 32 12.33 5.94 -2.05
N LEU A 33 12.48 4.71 -1.56
CA LEU A 33 12.85 3.54 -2.37
C LEU A 33 11.63 2.87 -3.01
N GLY A 34 10.55 2.77 -2.25
CA GLY A 34 9.37 2.01 -2.64
C GLY A 34 8.47 2.75 -3.63
N LEU A 35 8.37 4.09 -3.57
CA LEU A 35 7.62 4.86 -4.58
C LEU A 35 8.15 4.60 -5.99
N PRO A 36 9.45 4.83 -6.31
CA PRO A 36 9.96 4.61 -7.66
C PRO A 36 9.87 3.13 -8.07
N ALA A 37 10.19 2.20 -7.16
CA ALA A 37 10.11 0.76 -7.45
C ALA A 37 8.68 0.31 -7.82
N ASN A 38 7.69 0.74 -7.05
CA ASN A 38 6.29 0.39 -7.30
C ASN A 38 5.72 1.11 -8.52
N THR A 39 6.12 2.37 -8.80
CA THR A 39 5.74 3.08 -10.03
C THR A 39 6.27 2.37 -11.28
N ILE A 40 7.54 1.95 -11.28
CA ILE A 40 8.13 1.18 -12.39
C ILE A 40 7.36 -0.13 -12.59
N THR A 41 7.03 -0.83 -11.51
CA THR A 41 6.28 -2.09 -11.56
C THR A 41 4.86 -1.87 -12.12
N LEU A 42 4.15 -0.83 -11.67
CA LEU A 42 2.87 -0.39 -12.21
C LEU A 42 2.94 -0.11 -13.73
N TRP A 43 3.96 0.62 -14.16
CA TRP A 43 4.17 0.95 -15.57
C TRP A 43 4.39 -0.30 -16.43
N LEU A 44 5.27 -1.20 -15.98
CA LEU A 44 5.61 -2.43 -16.68
C LEU A 44 4.44 -3.43 -16.73
N THR A 45 3.67 -3.53 -15.65
CA THR A 45 2.55 -4.47 -15.55
C THR A 45 1.26 -3.93 -16.17
N GLY A 46 1.04 -2.62 -16.13
CA GLY A 46 -0.08 -1.96 -16.81
C GLY A 46 -0.04 -2.20 -18.32
N TRP A 47 1.15 -2.14 -18.93
CA TRP A 47 1.32 -2.47 -20.35
C TRP A 47 1.08 -3.96 -20.64
N ARG A 48 1.29 -4.85 -19.67
CA ARG A 48 1.15 -6.33 -19.80
C ARG A 48 -0.21 -6.87 -19.35
N LEU A 49 -1.08 -6.04 -18.78
CA LEU A 49 -2.39 -6.42 -18.24
C LEU A 49 -3.33 -7.00 -19.30
N ARG A 50 -3.07 -6.73 -20.58
CA ARG A 50 -3.86 -7.23 -21.72
C ARG A 50 -3.75 -8.76 -21.92
N CYS A 51 -2.78 -9.45 -21.30
CA CYS A 51 -2.43 -10.81 -21.75
C CYS A 51 -2.40 -11.93 -20.70
N ARG A 52 -2.35 -11.72 -19.37
CA ARG A 52 -2.16 -12.84 -18.40
C ARG A 52 -2.73 -12.59 -17.00
N GLY A 53 -3.43 -13.58 -16.44
CA GLY A 53 -3.94 -13.61 -15.06
C GLY A 53 -2.93 -13.25 -13.95
N PRO A 54 -1.68 -13.76 -13.94
CA PRO A 54 -0.70 -13.39 -12.91
C PRO A 54 -0.24 -11.92 -12.97
N ALA A 55 -0.35 -11.25 -14.11
CA ALA A 55 0.03 -9.83 -14.23
C ALA A 55 -0.95 -8.92 -13.48
N THR A 56 -2.22 -9.32 -13.38
CA THR A 56 -3.26 -8.60 -12.64
C THR A 56 -2.97 -8.57 -11.15
N PHE A 57 -2.48 -9.68 -10.58
CA PHE A 57 -2.08 -9.74 -9.18
C PHE A 57 -0.90 -8.81 -8.88
N ILE A 58 0.14 -8.86 -9.70
CA ILE A 58 1.34 -8.02 -9.53
C ILE A 58 1.00 -6.54 -9.73
N PHE A 59 0.16 -6.20 -10.70
CA PHE A 59 -0.31 -4.83 -10.92
C PHE A 59 -1.07 -4.31 -9.70
N SER A 60 -1.98 -5.11 -9.16
CA SER A 60 -2.80 -4.74 -8.02
C SER A 60 -2.00 -4.59 -6.72
N LEU A 61 -0.96 -5.41 -6.53
CA LEU A 61 -0.02 -5.31 -5.42
C LEU A 61 0.80 -4.02 -5.54
N ALA A 62 1.43 -3.78 -6.68
CA ALA A 62 2.22 -2.56 -6.95
C ALA A 62 1.37 -1.28 -6.84
N ALA A 63 0.11 -1.33 -7.26
CA ALA A 63 -0.85 -0.24 -7.08
C ALA A 63 -1.10 0.05 -5.60
N SER A 64 -1.40 -0.99 -4.81
CA SER A 64 -1.66 -0.85 -3.38
C SER A 64 -0.44 -0.32 -2.62
N ASP A 65 0.76 -0.85 -2.90
CA ASP A 65 1.99 -0.43 -2.25
C ASP A 65 2.36 1.03 -2.60
N PHE A 66 2.21 1.43 -3.87
CA PHE A 66 2.43 2.83 -4.25
C PHE A 66 1.49 3.79 -3.51
N LEU A 67 0.20 3.44 -3.42
CA LEU A 67 -0.80 4.25 -2.73
C LEU A 67 -0.55 4.32 -1.23
N PHE A 68 -0.17 3.19 -0.61
CA PHE A 68 0.17 3.14 0.81
C PHE A 68 1.36 4.05 1.13
N LEU A 69 2.44 3.96 0.34
CA LEU A 69 3.63 4.81 0.53
C LEU A 69 3.32 6.29 0.30
N ALA A 70 2.53 6.63 -0.73
CA ALA A 70 2.11 8.01 -0.99
C ALA A 70 1.26 8.56 0.17
N ASN A 71 0.32 7.76 0.69
CA ASN A 71 -0.50 8.14 1.84
C ASN A 71 0.34 8.30 3.11
N SER A 72 1.33 7.42 3.32
CA SER A 72 2.24 7.48 4.46
C SER A 72 3.07 8.77 4.45
N VAL A 73 3.57 9.22 3.30
CA VAL A 73 4.31 10.50 3.18
C VAL A 73 3.45 11.68 3.60
N LEU A 74 2.19 11.72 3.15
CA LEU A 74 1.24 12.76 3.55
C LEU A 74 0.88 12.69 5.04
N GLN A 75 0.80 11.49 5.61
CA GLN A 75 0.58 11.28 7.04
C GLN A 75 1.76 11.77 7.88
N VAL A 76 3.00 11.47 7.49
CA VAL A 76 4.21 11.96 8.16
C VAL A 76 4.25 13.49 8.11
N TRP A 77 3.89 14.07 6.97
CA TRP A 77 3.80 15.52 6.84
C TRP A 77 2.75 16.14 7.77
N SER A 78 1.55 15.53 7.87
CA SER A 78 0.49 16.06 8.73
C SER A 78 0.82 15.93 10.22
N VAL A 79 1.45 14.83 10.63
CA VAL A 79 1.94 14.66 12.01
C VAL A 79 3.03 15.67 12.35
N ALA A 80 3.92 15.97 11.40
CA ALA A 80 4.96 17.00 11.58
C ALA A 80 4.39 18.41 11.80
N HIS A 81 3.11 18.65 11.44
CA HIS A 81 2.40 19.92 11.61
C HIS A 81 1.26 19.81 12.63
N GLU A 82 1.40 18.98 13.66
CA GLU A 82 0.41 18.81 14.75
C GLU A 82 -1.00 18.42 14.25
N HIS A 83 -1.06 17.59 13.20
CA HIS A 83 -2.31 17.20 12.52
C HIS A 83 -3.08 18.36 11.86
N LEU A 84 -2.50 19.56 11.80
CA LEU A 84 -3.06 20.68 11.06
C LEU A 84 -2.73 20.52 9.58
N TRP A 85 -3.76 20.52 8.73
CA TRP A 85 -3.58 20.37 7.29
C TRP A 85 -3.13 21.68 6.65
N VAL A 86 -1.82 21.90 6.60
CA VAL A 86 -1.21 23.13 6.07
C VAL A 86 -0.98 23.12 4.54
N LEU A 87 -1.09 21.95 3.90
CA LEU A 87 -0.82 21.77 2.46
C LEU A 87 -1.95 22.26 1.54
N GLY A 88 -2.98 22.89 2.12
CA GLY A 88 -4.12 23.41 1.39
C GLY A 88 -5.14 22.34 0.97
N THR A 89 -6.26 22.82 0.41
CA THR A 89 -7.39 21.99 -0.03
C THR A 89 -7.08 20.96 -1.13
N PRO A 90 -6.22 21.21 -2.15
CA PRO A 90 -6.02 20.21 -3.21
C PRO A 90 -5.35 18.93 -2.68
N LEU A 91 -4.36 19.08 -1.79
CA LEU A 91 -3.65 17.95 -1.20
C LEU A 91 -4.51 17.20 -0.18
N CYS A 92 -5.43 17.89 0.52
CA CYS A 92 -6.41 17.24 1.39
C CYS A 92 -7.35 16.33 0.60
N ARG A 93 -7.86 16.82 -0.54
CA ARG A 93 -8.67 15.99 -1.45
C ARG A 93 -7.87 14.85 -2.05
N LEU A 94 -6.61 15.10 -2.43
CA LEU A 94 -5.73 14.04 -2.92
C LEU A 94 -5.51 12.95 -1.86
N HIS A 95 -5.29 13.32 -0.61
CA HIS A 95 -5.15 12.37 0.50
C HIS A 95 -6.40 11.49 0.65
N GLN A 96 -7.59 12.10 0.69
CA GLN A 96 -8.85 11.37 0.73
C GLN A 96 -9.04 10.46 -0.49
N PHE A 97 -8.68 10.95 -1.69
CA PHE A 97 -8.73 10.16 -2.91
C PHE A 97 -7.79 8.95 -2.87
N LEU A 98 -6.54 9.14 -2.43
CA LEU A 98 -5.55 8.07 -2.27
C LEU A 98 -6.03 7.03 -1.24
N TYR A 99 -6.66 7.48 -0.15
CA TYR A 99 -7.26 6.60 0.85
C TYR A 99 -8.37 5.73 0.26
N GLY A 100 -9.29 6.34 -0.48
CA GLY A 100 -10.34 5.62 -1.20
C GLY A 100 -9.76 4.65 -2.23
N LEU A 101 -8.76 5.07 -2.99
CA LEU A 101 -8.13 4.23 -4.02
C LEU A 101 -7.39 3.04 -3.41
N GLY A 102 -6.74 3.21 -2.24
CA GLY A 102 -6.15 2.12 -1.47
C GLY A 102 -7.19 1.11 -1.00
N TYR A 103 -8.35 1.59 -0.52
CA TYR A 103 -9.48 0.73 -0.13
C TYR A 103 -10.02 -0.10 -1.30
N TYR A 104 -10.27 0.55 -2.45
CA TYR A 104 -10.72 -0.15 -3.66
C TYR A 104 -9.64 -1.10 -4.23
N GLY A 105 -8.37 -0.73 -4.14
CA GLY A 105 -7.24 -1.59 -4.52
C GLY A 105 -7.21 -2.88 -3.69
N GLY A 106 -7.44 -2.78 -2.37
CA GLY A 106 -7.58 -3.94 -1.50
C GLY A 106 -8.77 -4.83 -1.87
N LEU A 107 -9.94 -4.24 -2.17
CA LEU A 107 -11.11 -4.98 -2.66
C LEU A 107 -10.82 -5.72 -3.97
N PHE A 108 -10.06 -5.11 -4.88
CA PHE A 108 -9.68 -5.75 -6.14
C PHE A 108 -8.68 -6.90 -5.94
N LEU A 109 -7.71 -6.77 -5.03
CA LEU A 109 -6.84 -7.88 -4.61
C LEU A 109 -7.66 -9.05 -4.05
N LEU A 110 -8.59 -8.78 -3.14
CA LEU A 110 -9.48 -9.80 -2.57
C LEU A 110 -10.34 -10.46 -3.65
N ALA A 111 -10.91 -9.67 -4.57
CA ALA A 111 -11.73 -10.19 -5.66
C ALA A 111 -10.90 -11.08 -6.60
N THR A 112 -9.69 -10.67 -6.94
CA THR A 112 -8.80 -11.45 -7.82
C THR A 112 -8.33 -12.75 -7.16
N ILE A 113 -7.94 -12.73 -5.88
CA ILE A 113 -7.62 -13.94 -5.11
C ILE A 113 -8.84 -14.88 -5.03
N SER A 114 -10.02 -14.33 -4.80
CA SER A 114 -11.27 -15.10 -4.74
C SER A 114 -11.61 -15.72 -6.09
N LEU A 115 -11.44 -14.98 -7.18
CA LEU A 115 -11.61 -15.48 -8.54
C LEU A 115 -10.60 -16.58 -8.87
N ASP A 116 -9.34 -16.41 -8.51
CA ASP A 116 -8.30 -17.43 -8.72
C ASP A 116 -8.64 -18.74 -7.99
N ARG A 117 -9.01 -18.65 -6.72
CA ARG A 117 -9.51 -19.79 -5.93
C ARG A 117 -10.77 -20.41 -6.53
N CYS A 118 -11.72 -19.59 -6.96
CA CYS A 118 -12.97 -20.04 -7.58
C CYS A 118 -12.70 -20.75 -8.92
N LEU A 119 -11.76 -20.25 -9.73
CA LEU A 119 -11.32 -20.89 -10.97
C LEU A 119 -10.58 -22.20 -10.70
N LEU A 120 -9.71 -22.28 -9.70
CA LEU A 120 -9.05 -23.52 -9.31
C LEU A 120 -10.04 -24.60 -8.85
N VAL A 121 -11.10 -24.19 -8.13
CA VAL A 121 -12.16 -25.09 -7.64
C VAL A 121 -13.19 -25.44 -8.71
N ALA A 122 -13.53 -24.49 -9.60
CA ALA A 122 -14.48 -24.71 -10.70
C ALA A 122 -13.83 -25.42 -11.89
N ALA A 123 -12.50 -25.32 -12.06
CA ALA A 123 -11.76 -25.94 -13.15
C ALA A 123 -10.83 -27.14 -12.78
N PRO A 124 -11.17 -28.08 -11.88
CA PRO A 124 -10.63 -29.44 -11.96
C PRO A 124 -11.23 -30.18 -13.19
N LEU A 125 -12.35 -29.69 -13.71
CA LEU A 125 -13.15 -30.28 -14.79
C LEU A 125 -12.59 -30.05 -16.21
N TRP A 126 -11.84 -28.96 -16.46
CA TRP A 126 -11.24 -28.73 -17.79
C TRP A 126 -10.20 -29.79 -18.13
N TYR A 127 -9.51 -30.33 -17.10
CA TYR A 127 -8.59 -31.46 -17.24
C TYR A 127 -9.32 -32.81 -17.34
N ARG A 128 -10.45 -33.00 -16.65
CA ARG A 128 -11.27 -34.21 -16.75
C ARG A 128 -12.04 -34.33 -18.08
N CYS A 129 -12.52 -33.23 -18.65
CA CYS A 129 -13.24 -33.23 -19.94
C CYS A 129 -12.32 -33.27 -21.17
N ARG A 130 -11.00 -33.05 -21.01
CA ARG A 130 -10.00 -33.19 -22.08
C ARG A 130 -9.22 -34.50 -22.05
N ARG A 131 -9.54 -35.44 -21.16
CA ARG A 131 -9.14 -36.83 -21.39
C ARG A 131 -10.13 -37.44 -22.39
N PRO A 132 -9.78 -37.64 -23.67
CA PRO A 132 -10.33 -38.77 -24.38
C PRO A 132 -9.89 -40.00 -23.59
N GLU A 133 -10.84 -40.71 -22.99
CA GLU A 133 -10.66 -42.13 -22.73
C GLU A 133 -10.38 -42.78 -24.09
N ARG A 134 -9.10 -42.84 -24.46
CA ARG A 134 -8.66 -43.83 -25.42
C ARG A 134 -8.84 -45.17 -24.70
N LEU A 135 -9.99 -45.81 -24.92
CA LEU A 135 -10.10 -47.26 -24.94
C LEU A 135 -8.89 -47.81 -25.71
N PRO A 136 -8.19 -48.83 -25.17
CA PRO A 136 -8.68 -50.21 -25.21
C PRO A 136 -8.76 -50.91 -23.85
#